data_AF-A0A1G8CV39-F1
#
_entry.id   AF-A0A1G8CV39-F1
#
_cell.length_a   1.000
_cell.length_b   1.000
_cell.length_c   1.000
_cell.angle_alpha   90.00
_cell.angle_beta   90.00
_cell.angle_gamma   90.00
#
_symmetry.space_group_name_H-M   'P 1'
#
loop_
_entity.id
_entity.type
_entity.pdbx_description
1 polymer ?
#
loop_
_entity_poly.entity_id
_entity_poly.type
_entity_poly.pdbx_seq_one_letter_code
_entity_poly.pdbx_strand_id
1 'polypeptide(L)' 'MIPDFFPGDKVVVDPDQETKHNDFILAKRTSDQHVTLKRLQIEGGEAYLLATNPSWPDRIIRMSEEWIICGRIRRKIVDF' A
#
# COMPACT_ATOMS: atom_id res chain seq x y z
N MET A 1 -4.08 -7.80 3.76
CA MET A 1 -4.07 -6.55 4.56
C MET A 1 -5.02 -6.61 5.76
N ILE A 2 -5.58 -7.78 6.09
CA ILE A 2 -6.35 -8.02 7.32
C ILE A 2 -5.42 -7.82 8.53
N PRO A 3 -5.80 -7.06 9.58
CA PRO A 3 -7.15 -6.61 9.89
C PRO A 3 -7.54 -5.24 9.31
N ASP A 4 -6.62 -4.49 8.70
CA ASP A 4 -6.89 -3.12 8.26
C ASP A 4 -7.86 -3.08 7.08
N PHE A 5 -7.68 -4.00 6.12
CA PHE A 5 -8.51 -4.14 4.92
C PHE A 5 -8.87 -5.61 4.66
N PHE A 6 -10.16 -5.85 4.47
CA PHE A 6 -10.76 -7.14 4.13
C PHE A 6 -11.12 -7.20 2.64
N PRO A 7 -11.19 -8.41 2.04
CA PRO A 7 -11.75 -8.57 0.71
C PRO A 7 -13.16 -7.96 0.61
N GLY A 8 -13.39 -7.13 -0.41
CA GLY A 8 -14.64 -6.40 -0.60
C GLY A 8 -14.64 -4.97 -0.06
N ASP A 9 -13.69 -4.61 0.81
CA ASP A 9 -13.54 -3.22 1.27
C ASP A 9 -13.28 -2.28 0.09
N LYS A 10 -14.02 -1.16 0.05
CA LYS A 10 -13.79 -0.09 -0.93
C LYS A 10 -12.94 0.99 -0.28
N VAL A 11 -12.02 1.59 -1.04
CA VAL A 11 -11.14 2.66 -0.54
C VAL A 11 -11.17 3.87 -1.46
N VAL A 12 -11.01 5.05 -0.87
CA VAL A 12 -10.82 6.30 -1.60
C VAL A 12 -9.33 6.60 -1.64
N VAL A 13 -8.79 6.72 -2.85
CA VAL A 13 -7.37 7.00 -3.13
C VAL A 13 -7.23 8.43 -3.64
N ASP A 14 -6.27 9.17 -3.10
CA ASP A 14 -5.89 10.51 -3.52
C ASP A 14 -4.52 10.44 -4.23
N PRO A 15 -4.47 10.65 -5.56
CA PRO A 15 -3.25 10.53 -6.34
C PRO A 15 -2.28 11.71 -6.16
N ASP A 16 -2.80 12.89 -5.79
CA ASP A 16 -2.02 14.13 -5.72
C ASP A 16 -1.43 14.36 -4.33
N GLN A 17 -1.88 13.61 -3.33
CA GLN A 17 -1.39 13.75 -1.97
C GLN A 17 -0.03 13.06 -1.78
N GLU A 18 0.92 13.81 -1.21
CA GLU A 18 2.20 13.30 -0.72
C GLU A 18 1.99 12.13 0.26
N THR A 19 2.66 11.00 -0.02
CA THR A 19 2.67 9.81 0.82
C THR A 19 3.78 9.87 1.86
N LYS A 20 3.46 9.49 3.10
CA LYS A 20 4.39 9.56 4.24
C LYS A 20 4.58 8.18 4.87
N HIS A 21 5.60 8.08 5.72
CA HIS A 21 5.82 6.88 6.55
C HIS A 21 4.51 6.50 7.27
N ASN A 22 4.19 5.20 7.28
CA ASN A 22 2.96 4.58 7.79
C ASN A 22 1.67 4.82 7.00
N ASP A 23 1.69 5.55 5.88
CA ASP A 23 0.50 5.67 5.05
C ASP A 23 0.16 4.36 4.34
N PHE A 24 -1.13 4.09 4.18
CA PHE A 24 -1.58 3.10 3.22
C PHE A 24 -1.60 3.72 1.83
N ILE A 25 -1.02 2.99 0.87
CA ILE A 25 -0.85 3.46 -0.50
C ILE A 25 -1.33 2.41 -1.48
N LEU A 26 -1.70 2.88 -2.67
CA LEU A 26 -1.82 2.05 -3.84
C LEU A 26 -0.49 2.09 -4.59
N ALA A 27 0.12 0.92 -4.80
CA ALA A 27 1.35 0.79 -5.56
C ALA A 27 1.12 -0.10 -6.78
N LYS A 28 1.72 0.26 -7.90
CA LYS A 28 1.66 -0.47 -9.16
C LYS A 28 3.05 -0.89 -9.59
N ARG A 29 3.23 -2.17 -9.90
CA ARG A 29 4.46 -2.68 -10.48
C ARG A 29 4.45 -2.49 -11.98
N THR A 30 5.51 -1.91 -12.53
CA THR A 30 5.58 -1.56 -13.96
C THR A 30 5.77 -2.78 -14.86
N SER A 31 6.50 -3.80 -14.39
CA SER A 31 6.84 -4.99 -15.18
C SER A 31 5.62 -5.82 -15.61
N ASP A 32 4.60 -5.92 -14.76
CA ASP A 32 3.40 -6.73 -15.02
C ASP A 32 2.08 -5.99 -14.76
N GLN A 33 2.14 -4.68 -14.49
CA GLN A 33 0.98 -3.84 -14.18
C GLN A 33 0.22 -4.27 -12.91
N HIS A 34 0.81 -5.12 -12.06
CA HIS A 34 0.17 -5.59 -10.85
C HIS A 34 -0.05 -4.43 -9.87
N VAL A 35 -1.27 -4.29 -9.36
CA VAL A 35 -1.64 -3.25 -8.40
C VAL A 35 -1.86 -3.87 -7.03
N THR A 36 -1.31 -3.23 -5.99
CA THR A 36 -1.40 -3.72 -4.63
C THR A 36 -1.64 -2.60 -3.62
N LEU A 37 -2.35 -2.94 -2.54
CA LEU A 37 -2.51 -2.11 -1.35
C LEU A 37 -1.48 -2.53 -0.31
N LYS A 38 -0.65 -1.59 0.15
CA LYS A 38 0.41 -1.82 1.15
C LYS A 38 0.54 -0.61 2.08
N ARG A 39 1.16 -0.82 3.24
CA ARG A 39 1.60 0.28 4.12
C ARG A 39 3.02 0.68 3.72
N LEU A 40 3.24 1.97 3.46
CA LEU A 40 4.56 2.51 3.19
C LEU A 40 5.36 2.55 4.50
N GLN A 41 6.50 1.87 4.56
CA GLN A 41 7.49 2.01 5.63
C GLN A 41 8.70 2.72 5.06
N ILE A 42 9.26 3.64 5.85
CA ILE A 42 10.46 4.41 5.52
C ILE A 42 11.39 4.28 6.72
N GLU A 43 12.53 3.62 6.53
CA GLU A 43 13.51 3.35 7.58
C GLU A 43 14.92 3.55 7.02
N GLY A 44 15.77 4.33 7.70
CA GLY A 44 17.15 4.57 7.25
C GLY A 44 17.27 5.21 5.86
N GLY A 45 16.24 5.93 5.39
CA GLY A 45 16.18 6.52 4.05
C GLY A 45 15.68 5.57 2.95
N GLU A 46 15.44 4.30 3.30
CA GLU A 46 14.91 3.28 2.40
C GLU A 46 13.39 3.15 2.56
N ALA A 47 12.70 2.84 1.46
CA ALA A 47 11.26 2.66 1.44
C ALA A 47 10.87 1.19 1.21
N TYR A 48 9.79 0.75 1.85
CA TYR A 48 9.28 -0.62 1.78
C TYR A 48 7.75 -0.64 1.70
N LEU A 49 7.23 -1.61 0.96
CA LEU A 49 5.82 -1.95 0.90
C LEU A 49 5.55 -3.08 1.90
N LEU A 50 4.84 -2.77 2.98
CA LEU A 50 4.50 -3.73 4.03
C LEU A 50 3.06 -4.26 3.87
N ALA A 51 2.92 -5.58 3.83
CA ALA A 51 1.66 -6.26 4.05
C ALA A 51 1.38 -6.33 5.56
N THR A 52 0.37 -5.60 6.04
CA THR A 52 0.05 -5.57 7.48
C THR A 52 -0.56 -6.86 8.00
N ASN A 53 -0.98 -7.78 7.12
CA ASN A 53 -1.48 -9.09 7.51
C ASN A 53 -0.38 -9.97 8.10
N PRO A 54 -0.40 -10.28 9.41
CA PRO A 54 0.64 -11.09 10.05
C PRO A 54 0.76 -12.51 9.51
N SER A 55 -0.34 -13.07 8.99
CA SER A 55 -0.38 -14.43 8.45
C SER A 55 0.11 -14.52 7.01
N TRP A 56 0.42 -13.41 6.35
CA TRP A 56 0.92 -13.43 4.98
C TRP A 56 2.42 -13.72 4.95
N PRO A 57 2.91 -14.66 4.13
CA PRO A 57 4.35 -14.86 3.95
C PRO A 57 4.98 -13.64 3.25
N ASP A 58 6.27 -13.37 3.50
CA ASP A 58 7.04 -12.31 2.83
C ASP A 58 6.35 -10.93 2.82
N ARG A 59 6.07 -10.43 4.03
CA ARG A 59 5.28 -9.20 4.23
C ARG A 59 5.97 -7.93 3.76
N ILE A 60 7.30 -7.95 3.62
CA ILE A 60 8.10 -6.75 3.38
C ILE A 60 8.71 -6.86 2.00
N ILE A 61 8.39 -5.90 1.14
CA ILE A 61 8.97 -5.76 -0.20
C ILE A 61 9.72 -4.43 -0.23
N ARG A 62 11.02 -4.44 -0.51
CA ARG A 62 11.77 -3.19 -0.70
C ARG A 62 11.26 -2.47 -1.94
N MET A 63 11.03 -1.16 -1.84
CA MET A 63 10.70 -0.36 -3.02
C MET A 63 11.92 -0.27 -3.93
N SER A 64 11.67 -0.43 -5.22
CA SER A 64 12.63 -0.26 -6.31
C SER A 64 11.99 0.61 -7.39
N GLU A 65 12.73 0.91 -8.45
CA GLU A 65 12.25 1.66 -9.61
C GLU A 65 11.09 0.97 -10.35
N GLU A 66 10.84 -0.33 -10.09
CA GLU A 66 9.70 -1.05 -10.67
C GLU A 66 8.36 -0.67 -10.04
N TRP A 67 8.36 -0.01 -8.87
CA TRP A 67 7.15 0.33 -8.14
C TRP A 67 6.82 1.81 -8.28
N ILE A 68 5.62 2.08 -8.79
CA ILE A 68 5.03 3.42 -8.86
C ILE A 68 3.97 3.55 -7.78
N ILE A 69 4.07 4.59 -6.96
CA ILE A 69 2.99 4.97 -6.05
C ILE A 69 1.92 5.67 -6.86
N CYS A 70 0.71 5.12 -6.85
CA CYS A 70 -0.45 5.68 -7.56
C CYS A 70 -1.24 6.67 -6.70
N GLY A 71 -1.07 6.63 -5.38
CA GLY A 71 -1.73 7.56 -4.47
C GLY A 71 -1.85 7.04 -3.04
N ARG A 72 -2.25 7.94 -2.15
CA ARG A 72 -2.50 7.65 -0.73
C ARG A 72 -3.94 7.24 -0.51
N ILE A 73 -4.18 6.24 0.34
CA ILE A 73 -5.52 5.90 0.79
C ILE A 73 -5.95 6.88 1.87
N ARG A 74 -7.05 7.58 1.63
CA ARG A 74 -7.62 8.58 2.55
C ARG A 74 -8.60 7.95 3.51
N ARG A 75 -9.45 7.05 3.01
CA ARG A 75 -10.59 6.50 3.73
C ARG A 75 -10.91 5.10 3.22
N LYS A 76 -11.33 4.24 4.13
CA LYS A 76 -12.07 3.02 3.84
C LYS A 76 -13.57 3.33 3.88
N ILE A 77 -14.32 2.84 2.90
CA ILE A 77 -15.78 2.86 2.89
C ILE A 77 -16.24 1.52 3.45
N VAL A 78 -16.99 1.57 4.54
CA VAL A 78 -17.61 0.39 5.16
C VAL A 78 -19.11 0.54 4.96
N ASP A 79 -19.67 -0.30 4.08
CA ASP A 79 -21.11 -0.40 3.91
C ASP A 79 -21.66 -1.19 5.12
N PHE A 80 -22.65 -0.62 5.81
CA PHE A 80 -23.33 -1.26 6.96
C PHE A 80 -24.46 -2.18 6.51
#